data_AF-A0A3D0PUV9-F1
#
_entry.id   AF-A0A3D0PUV9-F1
#
_cell.length_a   1.000
_cell.length_b   1.000
_cell.length_c   1.000
_cell.angle_alpha   90.00
_cell.angle_beta   90.00
_cell.angle_gamma   90.00
#
_symmetry.space_group_name_H-M   'P 1'
#
loop_
_entity.id
_entity.type
_entity.pdbx_description
1 polymer ?
#
loop_
_entity_poly.entity_id
_entity_poly.type
_entity_poly.pdbx_seq_one_letter_code
_entity_poly.pdbx_strand_id
1 'polypeptide(L)'
;MGNAANGIYAIGNKFGAIISLVTGCFIYAWQDVSFSRSVDDESNGSFYSKACRQYLLFLGVGTALLLPVLNILFPFLVDPSYGEAKGTIPLFLLVAIAAAYSTFVGNIFYALKDTKIIFQSMVVSCLLNLALCYPLIRWLGLNGANLAIFLSFLLNIAIRAVILKKQIDFHTAVKTLWGLAVWISVSAVFYLFCSWITNAVWLAVSLSVAWIIFRDGIKSIWSGLKKERRV
;
A
#
# COMPACT_ATOMS: atom_id res chain seq x y z
N MET A 1 -0.40 27.61 -6.69
CA MET A 1 -1.39 27.09 -5.72
C MET A 1 -1.19 27.85 -4.41
N GLY A 2 -2.25 28.41 -3.82
CA GLY A 2 -2.17 29.28 -2.63
C GLY A 2 -2.25 28.54 -1.29
N ASN A 3 -2.18 29.28 -0.19
CA ASN A 3 -2.11 28.75 1.19
C ASN A 3 -3.25 27.77 1.55
N ALA A 4 -4.47 27.98 1.02
CA ALA A 4 -5.61 27.09 1.25
C ALA A 4 -5.39 25.67 0.68
N ALA A 5 -4.81 25.57 -0.52
CA ALA A 5 -4.52 24.29 -1.16
C ALA A 5 -3.45 23.49 -0.38
N ASN A 6 -2.48 24.20 0.23
CA ASN A 6 -1.49 23.57 1.10
C ASN A 6 -2.14 23.01 2.37
N GLY A 7 -3.12 23.71 2.96
CA GLY A 7 -3.87 23.22 4.11
C GLY A 7 -4.67 21.95 3.81
N ILE A 8 -5.39 21.93 2.68
CA ILE A 8 -6.14 20.76 2.21
C ILE A 8 -5.21 19.57 1.97
N TYR A 9 -4.09 19.80 1.28
CA TYR A 9 -3.11 18.75 1.01
C TYR A 9 -2.48 18.20 2.30
N ALA A 10 -2.16 19.06 3.26
CA ALA A 10 -1.60 18.66 4.55
C ALA A 10 -2.55 17.73 5.32
N ILE A 11 -3.86 17.99 5.27
CA ILE A 11 -4.86 17.12 5.90
C ILE A 11 -4.96 15.78 5.19
N GLY A 12 -5.03 15.77 3.85
CA GLY A 12 -5.02 14.51 3.08
C GLY A 12 -3.79 13.66 3.38
N ASN A 13 -2.61 14.29 3.50
CA ASN A 13 -1.36 13.60 3.84
C ASN A 13 -1.39 12.93 5.22
N LYS A 14 -2.13 13.48 6.21
CA LYS A 14 -2.29 12.83 7.52
C LYS A 14 -2.98 11.47 7.41
N PHE A 15 -3.95 11.32 6.51
CA PHE A 15 -4.61 10.03 6.27
C PHE A 15 -3.66 9.04 5.59
N GLY A 16 -2.83 9.50 4.66
CA GLY A 16 -1.74 8.68 4.10
C GLY A 16 -0.77 8.19 5.18
N ALA A 17 -0.43 9.04 6.16
CA ALA A 17 0.47 8.70 7.26
C ALA A 17 -0.05 7.57 8.17
N ILE A 18 -1.37 7.31 8.21
CA ILE A 18 -1.96 6.17 8.94
C ILE A 18 -1.38 4.85 8.40
N ILE A 19 -1.25 4.72 7.08
CA ILE A 19 -0.64 3.54 6.45
C ILE A 19 0.84 3.45 6.83
N SER A 20 1.57 4.56 6.79
CA SER A 20 2.98 4.59 7.17
C SER A 20 3.21 4.15 8.62
N LEU A 21 2.34 4.58 9.55
CA LEU A 21 2.40 4.17 10.96
C LEU A 21 2.18 2.66 11.12
N VAL A 22 1.17 2.10 10.46
CA VAL A 22 0.87 0.67 10.54
C VAL A 22 2.00 -0.16 9.92
N THR A 23 2.55 0.30 8.80
CA THR A 23 3.56 -0.47 8.03
C THR A 23 4.96 -0.42 8.61
N GLY A 24 5.30 0.58 9.42
CA GLY A 24 6.64 0.74 10.00
C GLY A 24 7.12 -0.51 10.75
N CYS A 25 6.32 -1.04 11.68
CA CYS A 25 6.67 -2.24 12.44
C CYS A 25 6.83 -3.48 11.55
N PHE A 26 5.99 -3.64 10.52
CA PHE A 26 6.10 -4.74 9.56
C PHE A 26 7.37 -4.66 8.73
N ILE A 27 7.79 -3.45 8.35
CA ILE A 27 9.03 -3.25 7.59
C ILE A 27 10.24 -3.67 8.42
N TYR A 28 10.30 -3.31 9.71
CA TYR A 28 11.41 -3.72 10.58
C TYR A 28 11.43 -5.23 10.82
N ALA A 29 10.28 -5.83 11.13
CA ALA A 29 10.17 -7.28 11.28
C ALA A 29 10.56 -8.01 9.98
N TRP A 30 10.19 -7.46 8.83
CA TRP A 30 10.57 -8.00 7.53
C TRP A 30 12.08 -7.90 7.25
N GLN A 31 12.73 -6.80 7.63
CA GLN A 31 14.17 -6.65 7.46
C GLN A 31 14.94 -7.72 8.21
N ASP A 32 14.58 -7.98 9.47
CA ASP A 32 15.22 -9.02 10.29
C ASP A 32 15.13 -10.40 9.62
N VAL A 33 13.91 -10.79 9.20
CA VAL A 33 13.65 -12.06 8.51
C VAL A 33 14.31 -12.14 7.13
N SER A 34 14.37 -11.03 6.39
CA SER A 34 14.96 -10.99 5.05
C SER A 34 16.49 -11.07 5.13
N PHE A 35 17.11 -10.40 6.11
CA PHE A 35 18.57 -10.33 6.25
C PHE A 35 19.17 -11.58 6.88
N SER A 36 18.37 -12.38 7.59
CA SER A 36 18.82 -13.68 8.09
C SER A 36 19.01 -14.74 6.99
N ARG A 37 18.55 -14.47 5.76
CA ARG A 37 18.67 -15.41 4.63
C ARG A 37 20.01 -15.28 3.91
N SER A 38 20.53 -16.42 3.47
CA SER A 38 21.70 -16.47 2.59
C SER A 38 21.37 -15.97 1.19
N VAL A 39 22.33 -15.26 0.56
CA VAL A 39 22.17 -14.71 -0.79
C VAL A 39 21.93 -15.81 -1.83
N ASP A 40 22.68 -16.92 -1.71
CA ASP A 40 22.67 -18.04 -2.66
C ASP A 40 21.60 -19.10 -2.38
N ASP A 41 20.64 -18.81 -1.50
CA ASP A 41 19.56 -19.75 -1.17
C ASP A 41 18.58 -19.91 -2.34
N GLU A 42 18.52 -21.12 -2.91
CA GLU A 42 17.66 -21.44 -4.06
C GLU A 42 16.17 -21.19 -3.79
N SER A 43 15.73 -21.20 -2.53
CA SER A 43 14.34 -20.97 -2.17
C SER A 43 13.97 -19.49 -2.07
N ASN A 44 14.94 -18.56 -2.22
CA ASN A 44 14.73 -17.11 -2.14
C ASN A 44 13.59 -16.63 -3.04
N GLY A 45 13.52 -17.10 -4.29
CA GLY A 45 12.45 -16.77 -5.22
C GLY A 45 11.06 -17.04 -4.66
N SER A 46 10.83 -18.28 -4.23
CA SER A 46 9.55 -18.72 -3.69
C SER A 46 9.20 -17.99 -2.38
N PHE A 47 10.19 -17.78 -1.52
CA PHE A 47 10.02 -17.14 -0.22
C PHE A 47 9.63 -15.67 -0.37
N TYR A 48 10.41 -14.90 -1.12
CA TYR A 48 10.16 -13.49 -1.35
C TYR A 48 8.86 -13.26 -2.12
N SER A 49 8.53 -14.11 -3.09
CA SER A 49 7.24 -14.05 -3.79
C SER A 49 6.05 -14.22 -2.84
N LYS A 50 6.14 -15.20 -1.93
CA LYS A 50 5.08 -15.48 -0.95
C LYS A 50 4.94 -14.33 0.05
N ALA A 51 6.05 -13.81 0.57
CA ALA A 51 6.06 -12.70 1.50
C ALA A 51 5.49 -11.42 0.88
N CYS A 52 5.94 -11.05 -0.31
CA CYS A 52 5.41 -9.91 -1.06
C CYS A 52 3.91 -10.06 -1.34
N ARG A 53 3.44 -11.26 -1.71
CA ARG A 53 2.00 -11.51 -1.90
C ARG A 53 1.20 -11.30 -0.62
N GLN A 54 1.70 -11.80 0.52
CA GLN A 54 1.03 -11.64 1.82
C GLN A 54 1.01 -10.17 2.27
N TYR A 55 2.12 -9.46 2.07
CA TYR A 55 2.21 -8.05 2.40
C TYR A 55 1.29 -7.20 1.51
N LEU A 56 1.22 -7.51 0.20
CA LEU A 56 0.29 -6.86 -0.73
C LEU A 56 -1.17 -7.10 -0.31
N LEU A 57 -1.54 -8.32 0.09
CA LEU A 57 -2.86 -8.64 0.64
C LEU A 57 -3.16 -7.82 1.89
N PHE A 58 -2.23 -7.77 2.84
CA PHE A 58 -2.38 -6.99 4.07
C PHE A 58 -2.63 -5.50 3.78
N LEU A 59 -1.80 -4.90 2.92
CA LEU A 59 -1.96 -3.50 2.53
C LEU A 59 -3.29 -3.26 1.81
N GLY A 60 -3.61 -4.05 0.80
CA GLY A 60 -4.79 -3.81 -0.02
C GLY A 60 -6.10 -4.04 0.71
N VAL A 61 -6.19 -5.11 1.52
CA VAL A 61 -7.38 -5.34 2.37
C VAL A 61 -7.49 -4.25 3.43
N GLY A 62 -6.37 -3.87 4.06
CA GLY A 62 -6.33 -2.79 5.04
C GLY A 62 -6.86 -1.48 4.44
N THR A 63 -6.41 -1.09 3.25
CA THR A 63 -6.89 0.12 2.57
C THR A 63 -8.36 0.04 2.16
N ALA A 64 -8.80 -1.10 1.63
CA ALA A 64 -10.20 -1.28 1.25
C ALA A 64 -11.16 -1.17 2.45
N LEU A 65 -10.75 -1.66 3.63
CA LEU A 65 -11.49 -1.51 4.89
C LEU A 65 -11.40 -0.09 5.47
N LEU A 66 -10.23 0.55 5.34
CA LEU A 66 -9.99 1.87 5.90
C LEU A 66 -10.86 2.93 5.23
N LEU A 67 -11.07 2.85 3.91
CA LEU A 67 -11.88 3.83 3.16
C LEU A 67 -13.28 4.06 3.77
N PRO A 68 -14.18 3.07 3.89
CA PRO A 68 -15.50 3.30 4.49
C PRO A 68 -15.43 3.73 5.96
N VAL A 69 -14.45 3.26 6.74
CA VAL A 69 -14.21 3.75 8.11
C VAL A 69 -13.91 5.24 8.11
N LEU A 70 -13.02 5.70 7.22
CA LEU A 70 -12.69 7.11 7.09
C LEU A 70 -13.89 7.93 6.61
N ASN A 71 -14.78 7.41 5.76
CA ASN A 71 -16.00 8.14 5.37
C ASN A 71 -16.86 8.47 6.61
N ILE A 72 -17.06 7.49 7.49
CA ILE A 72 -17.88 7.60 8.70
C ILE A 72 -17.23 8.55 9.71
N LEU A 73 -15.91 8.45 9.86
CA LEU A 73 -15.17 9.24 10.86
C LEU A 73 -14.83 10.66 10.38
N PHE A 74 -14.80 10.93 9.07
CA PHE A 74 -14.35 12.21 8.50
C PHE A 74 -14.98 13.45 9.16
N PRO A 75 -16.32 13.53 9.37
CA PRO A 75 -16.96 14.71 9.98
C PRO A 75 -16.52 14.98 11.41
N PHE A 76 -16.01 13.97 12.13
CA PHE A 76 -15.54 14.09 13.50
C PHE A 76 -14.04 14.40 13.59
N LEU A 77 -13.29 14.09 12.53
CA LEU A 77 -11.84 14.22 12.47
C LEU A 77 -11.36 15.51 11.80
N VAL A 78 -12.18 16.09 10.91
CA VAL A 78 -11.78 17.20 10.04
C VAL A 78 -12.77 18.34 10.17
N ASP A 79 -12.24 19.54 10.41
CA ASP A 79 -13.02 20.76 10.45
C ASP A 79 -13.71 21.02 9.09
N PRO A 80 -14.97 21.47 9.05
CA PRO A 80 -15.71 21.71 7.82
C PRO A 80 -15.00 22.60 6.80
N SER A 81 -14.16 23.54 7.24
CA SER A 81 -13.36 24.41 6.35
C SER A 81 -12.37 23.64 5.47
N TYR A 82 -12.05 22.40 5.82
CA TYR A 82 -11.19 21.50 5.05
C TYR A 82 -11.93 20.33 4.42
N GLY A 83 -13.26 20.44 4.25
CA GLY A 83 -14.09 19.40 3.65
C GLY A 83 -13.61 18.91 2.28
N GLU A 84 -12.99 19.79 1.48
CA GLU A 84 -12.40 19.45 0.18
C GLU A 84 -11.30 18.38 0.26
N ALA A 85 -10.62 18.25 1.41
CA ALA A 85 -9.59 17.22 1.60
C ALA A 85 -10.17 15.81 1.45
N LYS A 86 -11.47 15.62 1.72
CA LYS A 86 -12.17 14.35 1.62
C LYS A 86 -11.92 13.68 0.26
N GLY A 87 -11.98 14.46 -0.83
CA GLY A 87 -11.81 13.96 -2.20
C GLY A 87 -10.38 13.55 -2.57
N THR A 88 -9.39 13.88 -1.73
CA THR A 88 -7.97 13.55 -1.97
C THR A 88 -7.51 12.28 -1.24
N ILE A 89 -8.22 11.89 -0.18
CA ILE A 89 -7.84 10.80 0.73
C ILE A 89 -7.63 9.46 0.01
N PRO A 90 -8.51 8.99 -0.89
CA PRO A 90 -8.31 7.70 -1.55
C PRO A 90 -6.98 7.61 -2.29
N LEU A 91 -6.57 8.70 -2.94
CA LEU A 91 -5.32 8.73 -3.70
C LEU A 91 -4.09 8.86 -2.79
N PHE A 92 -4.21 9.58 -1.66
CA PHE A 92 -3.18 9.56 -0.62
C PHE A 92 -2.94 8.16 -0.05
N LEU A 93 -4.00 7.38 0.20
CA LEU A 93 -3.87 6.00 0.64
C LEU A 93 -3.19 5.13 -0.42
N LEU A 94 -3.53 5.30 -1.70
CA LEU A 94 -2.88 4.60 -2.80
C LEU A 94 -1.37 4.91 -2.89
N VAL A 95 -0.99 6.18 -2.75
CA VAL A 95 0.42 6.59 -2.67
C VAL A 95 1.11 5.89 -1.50
N ALA A 96 0.48 5.90 -0.32
CA ALA A 96 1.09 5.34 0.88
C ALA A 96 1.30 3.82 0.78
N ILE A 97 0.34 3.06 0.24
CA ILE A 97 0.53 1.61 0.04
C ILE A 97 1.56 1.31 -1.05
N ALA A 98 1.61 2.10 -2.13
CA ALA A 98 2.60 1.91 -3.18
C ALA A 98 4.01 2.18 -2.65
N ALA A 99 4.18 3.24 -1.85
CA ALA A 99 5.42 3.54 -1.16
C ALA A 99 5.82 2.41 -0.20
N ALA A 100 4.90 1.97 0.66
CA ALA A 100 5.16 0.89 1.63
C ALA A 100 5.54 -0.43 0.93
N TYR A 101 4.84 -0.80 -0.14
CA TYR A 101 5.17 -1.99 -0.92
C TYR A 101 6.51 -1.84 -1.66
N SER A 102 6.79 -0.66 -2.22
CA SER A 102 8.07 -0.37 -2.86
C SER A 102 9.25 -0.52 -1.89
N THR A 103 9.12 -0.02 -0.66
CA THR A 103 10.12 -0.19 0.41
C THR A 103 10.30 -1.66 0.78
N PHE A 104 9.21 -2.41 0.95
CA PHE A 104 9.25 -3.83 1.27
C PHE A 104 9.99 -4.65 0.21
N VAL A 105 9.70 -4.42 -1.07
CA VAL A 105 10.42 -5.04 -2.20
C VAL A 105 11.88 -4.56 -2.25
N GLY A 106 12.13 -3.29 -1.94
CA GLY A 106 13.48 -2.73 -1.85
C GLY A 106 14.36 -3.45 -0.83
N ASN A 107 13.79 -3.89 0.30
CA ASN A 107 14.52 -4.62 1.33
C ASN A 107 15.10 -5.95 0.84
N ILE A 108 14.50 -6.57 -0.17
CA ILE A 108 15.02 -7.79 -0.79
C ILE A 108 16.39 -7.53 -1.42
N PHE A 109 16.57 -6.37 -2.07
CA PHE A 109 17.85 -6.00 -2.66
C PHE A 109 18.94 -5.75 -1.62
N TYR A 110 18.57 -5.26 -0.42
CA TYR A 110 19.53 -5.19 0.69
C TYR A 110 19.96 -6.61 1.13
N ALA A 111 19.02 -7.54 1.25
CA ALA A 111 19.32 -8.94 1.59
C ALA A 111 20.20 -9.63 0.54
N LEU A 112 19.94 -9.36 -0.75
CA LEU A 112 20.74 -9.87 -1.87
C LEU A 112 22.06 -9.11 -2.09
N LYS A 113 22.36 -8.09 -1.26
CA LYS A 113 23.54 -7.22 -1.37
C LYS A 113 23.66 -6.48 -2.71
N ASP A 114 22.55 -6.24 -3.40
CA ASP A 114 22.49 -5.49 -4.68
C ASP A 114 21.79 -4.13 -4.51
N THR A 115 22.43 -3.25 -3.77
CA THR A 115 21.87 -1.93 -3.41
C THR A 115 21.87 -0.93 -4.56
N LYS A 116 22.66 -1.17 -5.62
CA LYS A 116 22.74 -0.29 -6.80
C LYS A 116 21.39 -0.20 -7.50
N ILE A 117 20.65 -1.30 -7.57
CA ILE A 117 19.31 -1.34 -8.16
C ILE A 117 18.34 -0.44 -7.40
N ILE A 118 18.44 -0.38 -6.08
CA ILE A 118 17.57 0.46 -5.23
C ILE A 118 17.73 1.93 -5.63
N PHE A 119 18.97 2.39 -5.78
CA PHE A 119 19.29 3.76 -6.17
C PHE A 119 18.85 4.06 -7.62
N GLN A 120 19.23 3.20 -8.57
CA GLN A 120 18.90 3.39 -9.98
C GLN A 120 17.39 3.42 -10.23
N SER A 121 16.64 2.50 -9.63
CA SER A 121 15.18 2.44 -9.79
C SER A 121 14.51 3.69 -9.20
N MET A 122 15.03 4.22 -8.09
CA MET A 122 14.52 5.43 -7.46
C MET A 122 14.78 6.68 -8.31
N VAL A 123 15.98 6.81 -8.90
CA VAL A 123 16.31 7.91 -9.81
C VAL A 123 15.35 7.92 -11.01
N VAL A 124 15.15 6.78 -11.66
CA VAL A 124 14.22 6.66 -12.80
C VAL A 124 12.80 7.05 -12.40
N SER A 125 12.35 6.61 -11.22
CA SER A 125 11.01 6.93 -10.70
C SER A 125 10.84 8.41 -10.35
N CYS A 126 11.90 9.04 -9.83
CA CYS A 126 11.95 10.48 -9.54
C CYS A 126 11.85 11.31 -10.83
N LEU A 127 12.59 10.92 -11.88
CA LEU A 127 12.51 11.58 -13.19
C LEU A 127 11.11 11.47 -13.80
N LEU A 128 10.47 10.29 -13.71
CA LEU A 128 9.08 10.14 -14.11
C LEU A 128 8.16 11.05 -13.29
N ASN A 129 8.40 11.18 -11.98
CA ASN A 129 7.58 12.03 -11.13
C ASN A 129 7.65 13.49 -11.59
N LEU A 130 8.86 14.00 -11.82
CA LEU A 130 9.08 15.35 -12.31
C LEU A 130 8.40 15.58 -13.67
N ALA A 131 8.48 14.61 -14.58
CA ALA A 131 7.84 14.68 -15.89
C ALA A 131 6.31 14.70 -15.80
N LEU A 132 5.72 13.93 -14.88
CA LEU A 132 4.26 13.81 -14.73
C LEU A 132 3.63 14.88 -13.84
N CYS A 133 4.40 15.44 -12.89
CA CYS A 133 3.87 16.30 -11.84
C CYS A 133 3.18 17.56 -12.41
N TYR A 134 3.87 18.33 -13.25
CA TYR A 134 3.32 19.55 -13.85
C TYR A 134 2.05 19.32 -14.70
N PRO A 135 2.03 18.40 -15.68
CA PRO A 135 0.84 18.20 -16.51
C PRO A 135 -0.34 17.64 -15.69
N LEU A 136 -0.10 16.72 -14.76
CA LEU A 136 -1.17 16.15 -13.93
C LEU A 136 -1.74 17.16 -12.94
N ILE A 137 -0.89 18.01 -12.34
CA ILE A 137 -1.36 19.10 -11.48
C ILE A 137 -2.26 20.07 -12.27
N ARG A 138 -1.89 20.40 -13.51
CA ARG A 138 -2.70 21.30 -14.34
C ARG A 138 -4.06 20.70 -14.71
N TRP A 139 -4.15 19.38 -14.82
CA TRP A 139 -5.39 18.69 -15.17
C TRP A 139 -6.27 18.31 -13.97
N LEU A 140 -5.68 17.83 -12.87
CA LEU A 140 -6.37 17.21 -11.74
C LEU A 140 -6.13 17.93 -10.39
N GLY A 141 -5.42 19.06 -10.38
CA GLY A 141 -5.12 19.81 -9.17
C GLY A 141 -4.27 19.00 -8.17
N LEU A 142 -4.67 19.00 -6.90
CA LEU A 142 -3.96 18.28 -5.83
C LEU A 142 -3.89 16.77 -6.08
N ASN A 143 -4.95 16.18 -6.65
CA ASN A 143 -4.94 14.77 -7.02
C ASN A 143 -3.95 14.48 -8.16
N GLY A 144 -3.64 15.48 -8.99
CA GLY A 144 -2.59 15.37 -10.01
C GLY A 144 -1.21 15.11 -9.43
N ALA A 145 -0.87 15.81 -8.33
CA ALA A 145 0.39 15.60 -7.63
C ALA A 145 0.49 14.17 -7.05
N ASN A 146 -0.56 13.72 -6.37
CA ASN A 146 -0.61 12.37 -5.80
C ASN A 146 -0.58 11.29 -6.89
N LEU A 147 -1.25 11.51 -8.02
CA LEU A 147 -1.25 10.56 -9.14
C LEU A 147 0.15 10.43 -9.75
N ALA A 148 0.88 11.55 -9.91
CA ALA A 148 2.28 11.51 -10.36
C ALA A 148 3.15 10.67 -9.42
N ILE A 149 3.00 10.84 -8.10
CA ILE A 149 3.76 10.07 -7.10
C ILE A 149 3.39 8.58 -7.16
N PHE A 150 2.10 8.27 -7.24
CA PHE A 150 1.61 6.90 -7.32
C PHE A 150 2.16 6.17 -8.54
N LEU A 151 2.07 6.79 -9.73
CA LEU A 151 2.58 6.22 -10.98
C LEU A 151 4.11 6.01 -10.93
N SER A 152 4.84 6.93 -10.32
CA SER A 152 6.29 6.76 -10.08
C SER A 152 6.60 5.58 -9.17
N PHE A 153 5.85 5.36 -8.09
CA PHE A 153 6.03 4.17 -7.26
C PHE A 153 5.67 2.88 -8.00
N LEU A 154 4.63 2.89 -8.83
CA LEU A 154 4.29 1.73 -9.67
C LEU A 154 5.43 1.39 -10.65
N LEU A 155 6.03 2.39 -11.29
CA LEU A 155 7.22 2.19 -12.12
C LEU A 155 8.37 1.60 -11.30
N ASN A 156 8.63 2.16 -10.12
CA ASN A 156 9.68 1.67 -9.23
C ASN A 156 9.52 0.18 -8.89
N ILE A 157 8.28 -0.22 -8.56
CA ILE A 157 7.92 -1.61 -8.25
C ILE A 157 8.08 -2.49 -9.49
N ALA A 158 7.66 -2.03 -10.67
CA ALA A 158 7.77 -2.80 -11.90
C ALA A 158 9.24 -3.08 -12.27
N ILE A 159 10.11 -2.07 -12.21
CA ILE A 159 11.56 -2.21 -12.46
C ILE A 159 12.14 -3.26 -11.50
N ARG A 160 11.86 -3.12 -10.21
CA ARG A 160 12.35 -4.03 -9.17
C ARG A 160 11.85 -5.46 -9.36
N ALA A 161 10.58 -5.64 -9.70
CA ALA A 161 10.00 -6.97 -9.94
C ALA A 161 10.65 -7.67 -11.14
N VAL A 162 10.92 -6.95 -12.23
CA VAL A 162 11.60 -7.50 -13.42
C VAL A 162 13.02 -7.94 -13.08
N ILE A 163 13.75 -7.14 -12.29
CA ILE A 163 15.12 -7.47 -11.89
C ILE A 163 15.13 -8.68 -10.93
N LEU A 164 14.24 -8.70 -9.93
CA LEU A 164 14.10 -9.86 -9.03
C LEU A 164 13.67 -11.13 -9.76
N LYS A 165 12.84 -11.03 -10.80
CA LYS A 165 12.49 -12.20 -11.64
C LYS A 165 13.73 -12.80 -12.28
N LYS A 166 14.69 -11.97 -12.70
CA LYS A 166 15.95 -12.44 -13.29
C LYS A 166 16.95 -12.96 -12.26
N GLN A 167 17.03 -12.35 -11.08
CA GLN A 167 18.03 -12.71 -10.06
C GLN A 167 17.65 -13.95 -9.25
N ILE A 168 16.38 -14.09 -8.87
CA ILE A 168 15.93 -15.11 -7.93
C ILE A 168 14.65 -15.81 -8.39
N ASP A 169 14.22 -15.66 -9.65
CA ASP A 169 12.95 -16.22 -10.13
C ASP A 169 11.71 -15.75 -9.33
N PHE A 170 11.70 -14.47 -8.92
CA PHE A 170 10.59 -13.85 -8.21
C PHE A 170 9.30 -13.80 -9.04
N HIS A 171 8.16 -14.17 -8.45
CA HIS A 171 6.85 -14.19 -9.07
C HIS A 171 5.89 -13.17 -8.45
N THR A 172 5.49 -12.19 -9.25
CA THR A 172 4.50 -11.19 -8.83
C THR A 172 3.10 -11.79 -8.78
N ALA A 173 2.35 -11.51 -7.71
CA ALA A 173 0.98 -11.99 -7.55
C ALA A 173 -0.04 -11.13 -8.34
N VAL A 174 0.02 -11.17 -9.68
CA VAL A 174 -0.79 -10.31 -10.56
C VAL A 174 -2.30 -10.49 -10.34
N LYS A 175 -2.77 -11.74 -10.14
CA LYS A 175 -4.19 -12.01 -9.84
C LYS A 175 -4.63 -11.34 -8.53
N THR A 176 -3.78 -11.39 -7.52
CA THR A 176 -4.02 -10.73 -6.21
C THR A 176 -4.03 -9.22 -6.36
N LEU A 177 -3.07 -8.65 -7.11
CA LEU A 177 -3.01 -7.22 -7.38
C LEU A 177 -4.30 -6.71 -8.02
N TRP A 178 -4.78 -7.38 -9.07
CA TRP A 178 -6.03 -7.00 -9.74
C TRP A 178 -7.26 -7.11 -8.83
N GLY A 179 -7.39 -8.19 -8.06
CA GLY A 179 -8.49 -8.34 -7.12
C GLY A 179 -8.52 -7.23 -6.06
N LEU A 180 -7.35 -6.85 -5.53
CA LEU A 180 -7.23 -5.76 -4.57
C LEU A 180 -7.47 -4.40 -5.23
N ALA A 181 -6.98 -4.17 -6.45
CA ALA A 181 -7.21 -2.93 -7.18
C ALA A 181 -8.72 -2.71 -7.39
N VAL A 182 -9.45 -3.73 -7.85
CA VAL A 182 -10.91 -3.66 -8.00
C VAL A 182 -11.59 -3.37 -6.66
N TRP A 183 -11.22 -4.08 -5.59
CA TRP A 183 -11.84 -3.86 -4.28
C TRP A 183 -11.57 -2.46 -3.72
N ILE A 184 -10.36 -1.94 -3.85
CA ILE A 184 -10.03 -0.57 -3.43
C ILE A 184 -10.78 0.44 -4.29
N SER A 185 -10.88 0.24 -5.61
CA SER A 185 -11.64 1.11 -6.50
C SER A 185 -13.13 1.16 -6.12
N VAL A 186 -13.75 0.00 -5.86
CA VAL A 186 -15.15 -0.05 -5.39
C VAL A 186 -15.27 0.67 -4.06
N SER A 187 -14.37 0.41 -3.11
CA SER A 187 -14.39 1.08 -1.80
C SER A 187 -14.21 2.60 -1.91
N ALA A 188 -13.41 3.06 -2.86
CA ALA A 188 -13.23 4.48 -3.14
C ALA A 188 -14.49 5.11 -3.73
N VAL A 189 -15.21 4.41 -4.62
CA VAL A 189 -16.50 4.86 -5.17
C VAL A 189 -17.53 5.02 -4.05
N PHE A 190 -17.69 4.02 -3.18
CA PHE A 190 -18.59 4.12 -2.02
C PHE A 190 -18.19 5.29 -1.10
N TYR A 191 -16.90 5.45 -0.84
CA TYR A 191 -16.37 6.54 -0.01
C TYR A 191 -16.66 7.93 -0.60
N LEU A 192 -16.54 8.11 -1.92
CA LEU A 192 -16.70 9.42 -2.58
C LEU A 192 -18.16 9.79 -2.81
N PHE A 193 -19.00 8.84 -3.21
CA PHE A 193 -20.32 9.14 -3.78
C PHE A 193 -21.51 8.70 -2.92
N CYS A 194 -21.29 7.86 -1.89
CA CYS A 194 -22.39 7.33 -1.08
C CYS A 194 -22.49 7.97 0.30
N SER A 195 -23.66 7.82 0.92
CA SER A 195 -23.91 8.28 2.29
C SER A 195 -23.14 7.45 3.32
N TRP A 196 -23.07 7.94 4.56
CA TRP A 196 -22.41 7.24 5.66
C TRP A 196 -23.06 5.88 5.97
N ILE A 197 -24.38 5.76 5.76
CA ILE A 197 -25.14 4.50 5.96
C ILE A 197 -24.69 3.46 4.94
N THR A 198 -24.61 3.82 3.67
CA THR A 198 -24.16 2.91 2.61
C THR A 198 -22.69 2.52 2.83
N ASN A 199 -21.85 3.43 3.32
CA ASN A 199 -20.47 3.13 3.72
C ASN A 199 -20.41 2.15 4.90
N ALA A 200 -21.30 2.26 5.89
CA ALA A 200 -21.38 1.32 7.00
C ALA A 200 -21.79 -0.09 6.54
N VAL A 201 -22.75 -0.19 5.60
CA VAL A 201 -23.12 -1.46 4.97
C VAL A 201 -21.94 -2.03 4.16
N TRP A 202 -21.26 -1.20 3.37
CA TRP A 202 -20.09 -1.62 2.60
C TRP A 202 -18.93 -2.08 3.49
N LEU A 203 -18.74 -1.45 4.65
CA LEU A 203 -17.78 -1.88 5.67
C LEU A 203 -18.11 -3.28 6.17
N ALA A 204 -19.38 -3.58 6.49
CA ALA A 204 -19.79 -4.92 6.93
C ALA A 204 -19.55 -5.99 5.86
N VAL A 205 -19.85 -5.68 4.59
CA VAL A 205 -19.54 -6.56 3.44
C VAL A 205 -18.03 -6.78 3.32
N SER A 206 -17.25 -5.70 3.36
CA SER A 206 -15.79 -5.76 3.24
C SER A 206 -15.13 -6.52 4.40
N LEU A 207 -15.63 -6.39 5.62
CA LEU A 207 -15.19 -7.17 6.78
C LEU A 207 -15.48 -8.65 6.60
N SER A 208 -16.63 -9.00 6.04
CA SER A 208 -16.99 -10.40 5.75
C SER A 208 -16.05 -11.02 4.71
N VAL A 209 -15.72 -10.29 3.65
CA VAL A 209 -14.75 -10.73 2.63
C VAL A 209 -13.35 -10.85 3.23
N ALA A 210 -12.91 -9.87 4.03
CA ALA A 210 -11.62 -9.90 4.72
C ALA A 210 -11.52 -11.12 5.66
N TRP A 211 -12.59 -11.42 6.40
CA TRP A 211 -12.65 -12.60 7.25
C TRP A 211 -12.47 -13.89 6.45
N ILE A 212 -13.13 -14.03 5.31
CA ILE A 212 -12.99 -15.22 4.45
C ILE A 212 -11.55 -15.39 3.97
N ILE A 213 -10.86 -14.30 3.61
CA ILE A 213 -9.47 -14.34 3.14
C ILE A 213 -8.50 -14.72 4.26
N PHE A 214 -8.68 -14.17 5.46
CA PHE A 214 -7.74 -14.36 6.57
C PHE A 214 -8.05 -15.52 7.51
N ARG A 215 -9.24 -16.15 7.41
CA ARG A 215 -9.67 -17.22 8.33
C ARG A 215 -8.66 -18.36 8.46
N ASP A 216 -8.03 -18.76 7.35
CA ASP A 216 -7.12 -19.91 7.33
C ASP A 216 -5.76 -19.53 7.95
N GLY A 217 -5.30 -18.29 7.73
CA GLY A 217 -4.12 -17.74 8.40
C GLY A 217 -4.31 -17.62 9.91
N ILE A 218 -5.47 -17.09 10.34
CA ILE A 218 -5.82 -16.94 11.77
C ILE A 218 -5.89 -18.31 12.46
N LYS A 219 -6.53 -19.31 11.82
CA LYS A 219 -6.59 -20.69 12.34
C LYS A 219 -5.20 -21.30 12.52
N SER A 220 -4.31 -21.10 11.55
CA SER A 220 -2.93 -21.59 11.62
C SER A 220 -2.17 -21.00 12.82
N ILE A 221 -2.19 -19.67 12.96
CA ILE A 221 -1.54 -18.96 14.09
C ILE A 221 -2.10 -19.43 15.43
N TRP A 222 -3.43 -19.53 15.53
CA TRP A 222 -4.10 -19.98 16.76
C TRP A 222 -3.70 -21.41 17.14
N SER A 223 -3.59 -22.31 16.16
CA SER A 223 -3.15 -23.69 16.39
C SER A 223 -1.69 -23.77 16.87
N GLY A 224 -0.81 -22.91 16.35
CA GLY A 224 0.59 -22.82 16.77
C GLY A 224 0.74 -22.35 18.22
N LEU A 225 0.05 -21.27 18.60
CA LEU A 225 0.05 -20.75 19.97
C LEU A 225 -0.45 -21.78 20.99
N LYS A 226 -1.44 -22.60 20.61
CA LYS A 226 -1.95 -23.68 21.48
C LYS A 226 -0.96 -24.83 21.64
N LYS A 227 -0.05 -25.02 20.69
CA LYS A 227 1.00 -26.04 20.74
C LYS A 227 2.19 -25.60 21.61
N GLU A 228 2.58 -24.33 21.51
CA GLU A 228 3.63 -23.72 22.35
C GLU A 228 3.22 -23.63 23.83
N ARG A 229 1.95 -23.36 24.15
CA ARG A 229 1.44 -23.37 25.53
C ARG A 229 1.37 -24.75 26.20
N ARG A 230 1.63 -25.84 25.46
CA ARG A 230 1.58 -27.23 25.97
C ARG A 230 2.97 -27.85 26.16
N VAL A 231 4.03 -27.11 25.84
CA VAL A 231 5.43 -27.45 26.11
C VAL A 231 5.88 -26.61 27.30
#